data_AF-A0A135UPY9-F1
#
_entry.id   AF-A0A135UPY9-F1
#
_cell.length_a   1.000
_cell.length_b   1.000
_cell.length_c   1.000
_cell.angle_alpha   90.00
_cell.angle_beta   90.00
_cell.angle_gamma   90.00
#
_symmetry.space_group_name_H-M   'P 1'
#
loop_
_entity.id
_entity.type
_entity.pdbx_description
1 polymer ?
#
loop_
_entity_poly.entity_id
_entity_poly.type
_entity_poly.pdbx_seq_one_letter_code
_entity_poly.pdbx_strand_id
1 'polypeptide(L)'
;MNRIAFRQTKLFATSVPRVRAMSSQNPIHNAAEAAGQKKDTSPSKPSVISSEGAIGKQFNPDGNIGQIGEAVGGPFSKDGVIGSQFDASKGGIAGTVEKAVDGPRNPAKK
;
A
#
# COMPACT_ATOMS: atom_id res chain seq x y z
N MET A 1 -16.53 47.39 44.69
CA MET A 1 -17.25 46.91 43.49
C MET A 1 -16.25 46.80 42.35
N ASN A 2 -15.79 45.58 42.05
CA ASN A 2 -14.75 45.30 41.07
C ASN A 2 -15.33 45.16 39.65
N ARG A 3 -14.73 45.85 38.67
CA ARG A 3 -14.86 45.51 37.25
C ARG A 3 -13.47 45.47 36.63
N ILE A 4 -12.87 44.28 36.65
CA ILE A 4 -11.60 44.00 35.98
C ILE A 4 -11.91 43.77 34.49
N ALA A 5 -11.36 44.64 33.65
CA ALA A 5 -11.52 44.60 32.21
C ALA A 5 -10.70 43.47 31.58
N PHE A 6 -11.35 42.75 30.68
CA PHE A 6 -10.84 41.66 29.85
C PHE A 6 -9.84 42.20 28.81
N ARG A 7 -8.62 41.67 28.74
CA ARG A 7 -7.72 41.86 27.59
C ARG A 7 -7.04 40.56 27.15
N GLN A 8 -7.70 39.93 26.18
CA GLN A 8 -7.21 39.21 25.01
C GLN A 8 -5.76 38.67 25.05
N THR A 9 -5.64 37.37 25.36
CA THR A 9 -4.46 36.55 25.07
C THR A 9 -4.31 36.38 23.56
N LYS A 10 -3.25 36.96 22.98
CA LYS A 10 -2.81 36.58 21.62
C LYS A 10 -2.12 35.23 21.72
N LEU A 11 -2.82 34.17 21.31
CA LEU A 11 -2.24 32.84 21.12
C LEU A 11 -1.43 32.87 19.81
N PHE A 12 -0.11 32.93 19.90
CA PHE A 12 0.76 32.75 18.74
C PHE A 12 0.78 31.27 18.38
N ALA A 13 0.08 30.90 17.30
CA ALA A 13 0.13 29.56 16.73
C ALA A 13 1.51 29.32 16.10
N THR A 14 2.33 28.49 16.73
CA THR A 14 3.53 27.95 16.12
C THR A 14 3.12 26.98 15.03
N SER A 15 3.29 27.40 13.77
CA SER A 15 3.24 26.52 12.61
C SER A 15 4.39 25.51 12.71
N VAL A 16 4.15 24.38 13.36
CA VAL A 16 5.04 23.22 13.27
C VAL A 16 5.00 22.76 11.81
N PRO A 17 6.11 22.70 11.07
CA PRO A 17 6.12 22.05 9.77
C PRO A 17 5.75 20.59 10.02
N ARG A 18 4.53 20.23 9.61
CA ARG A 18 4.06 18.85 9.56
C ARG A 18 5.10 18.07 8.75
N VAL A 19 5.93 17.28 9.43
CA VAL A 19 6.85 16.32 8.81
C VAL A 19 5.99 15.27 8.10
N ARG A 20 5.51 15.61 6.91
CA ARG A 20 4.75 14.75 6.03
C ARG A 20 5.71 14.10 5.04
N ALA A 21 6.50 13.14 5.52
CA ALA A 21 7.15 12.12 4.68
C ALA A 21 8.02 11.18 5.55
N MET A 22 7.39 10.29 6.34
CA MET A 22 8.07 9.12 6.91
C MET A 22 7.35 7.83 6.52
N SER A 23 6.93 7.72 5.25
CA SER A 23 6.37 6.48 4.70
C SER A 23 7.15 5.95 3.49
N SER A 24 8.39 6.41 3.24
CA SER A 24 9.17 6.02 2.03
C SER A 24 10.54 5.38 2.28
N GLN A 25 10.90 4.98 3.51
CA GLN A 25 12.25 4.44 3.78
C GLN A 25 12.43 2.93 3.55
N ASN A 26 11.50 2.22 2.91
CA ASN A 26 11.81 0.84 2.50
C ASN A 26 12.36 0.85 1.07
N PRO A 27 13.67 0.58 0.87
CA PRO A 27 14.32 0.66 -0.44
C PRO A 27 13.70 -0.30 -1.46
N ILE A 28 13.10 -1.40 -1.01
CA ILE A 28 12.42 -2.37 -1.87
C ILE A 28 11.17 -1.76 -2.52
N HIS A 29 10.38 -0.99 -1.77
CA HIS A 29 9.21 -0.31 -2.34
C HIS A 29 9.62 0.75 -3.36
N ASN A 30 10.68 1.52 -3.10
CA ASN A 30 11.17 2.53 -4.03
C ASN A 30 11.74 1.90 -5.31
N ALA A 31 12.45 0.77 -5.18
CA ALA A 31 12.96 0.03 -6.33
C ALA A 31 11.82 -0.56 -7.19
N ALA A 32 10.79 -1.13 -6.54
CA ALA A 32 9.60 -1.61 -7.22
C ALA A 32 8.86 -0.47 -7.93
N GLU A 33 8.67 0.67 -7.27
CA GLU A 33 8.07 1.87 -7.83
C GLU A 33 8.80 2.33 -9.11
N ALA A 34 10.14 2.44 -9.04
CA ALA A 34 10.97 2.80 -10.19
C ALA A 34 10.94 1.75 -11.31
N ALA A 35 10.82 0.47 -10.98
CA ALA A 35 10.69 -0.60 -11.96
C ALA A 35 9.34 -0.54 -12.69
N GLY A 36 8.24 -0.32 -11.96
CA GLY A 36 6.91 -0.19 -12.52
C GLY A 36 6.76 1.01 -13.45
N GLN A 37 7.32 2.16 -13.07
CA GLN A 37 7.32 3.36 -13.91
C GLN A 37 7.98 3.14 -15.29
N LYS A 38 8.91 2.19 -15.39
CA LYS A 38 9.65 1.85 -16.63
C LYS A 38 9.02 0.71 -17.43
N LYS A 39 7.91 0.14 -16.97
CA LYS A 39 7.28 -1.01 -17.61
C LYS A 39 6.27 -0.54 -18.65
N ASP A 40 6.16 -1.29 -19.74
CA ASP A 40 5.14 -1.05 -20.79
C ASP A 40 3.74 -1.57 -20.43
N THR A 41 3.61 -2.26 -19.29
CA THR A 41 2.32 -2.70 -18.73
C THR A 41 1.67 -1.55 -17.97
N SER A 42 0.36 -1.65 -17.79
CA SER A 42 -0.44 -0.66 -17.06
C SER A 42 -1.57 -1.35 -16.32
N PRO A 43 -2.28 -0.66 -15.41
CA PRO A 43 -3.50 -1.19 -14.80
C PRO A 43 -4.56 -1.65 -15.80
N SER A 44 -4.62 -1.03 -16.99
CA SER A 44 -5.55 -1.42 -18.07
C SER A 44 -5.03 -2.54 -18.96
N LYS A 45 -3.72 -2.81 -18.97
CA LYS A 45 -3.06 -3.92 -19.66
C LYS A 45 -2.07 -4.59 -18.70
N PRO A 46 -2.58 -5.32 -17.69
CA PRO A 46 -1.77 -5.85 -16.62
C PRO A 46 -0.74 -6.86 -17.11
N SER A 47 0.39 -6.95 -16.42
CA SER A 47 1.36 -8.03 -16.63
C SER A 47 0.76 -9.39 -16.28
N VAL A 48 1.25 -10.46 -16.91
CA VAL A 48 0.78 -11.84 -16.64
C VAL A 48 0.96 -12.28 -15.18
N ILE A 49 1.94 -11.70 -14.48
CA ILE A 49 2.24 -11.99 -13.07
C ILE A 49 1.57 -11.01 -12.08
N SER A 50 0.82 -10.01 -12.56
CA SER A 50 0.04 -9.17 -11.65
C SER A 50 -1.15 -9.95 -11.10
N SER A 51 -1.75 -9.42 -10.05
CA SER A 51 -2.97 -9.89 -9.38
C SER A 51 -4.18 -10.06 -10.30
N GLU A 52 -4.24 -9.36 -11.43
CA GLU A 52 -5.27 -9.55 -12.47
C GLU A 52 -4.72 -10.28 -13.71
N GLY A 53 -3.42 -10.58 -13.72
CA GLY A 53 -2.75 -11.36 -14.75
C GLY A 53 -3.09 -12.85 -14.69
N ALA A 54 -2.82 -13.55 -15.80
CA ALA A 54 -3.15 -14.98 -15.94
C ALA A 54 -2.56 -15.87 -14.82
N ILE A 55 -1.36 -15.53 -14.33
CA ILE A 55 -0.65 -16.26 -13.28
C ILE A 55 -0.98 -15.67 -11.91
N GLY A 56 -0.81 -14.36 -11.72
CA GLY A 56 -0.93 -13.76 -10.38
C GLY A 56 -2.33 -13.87 -9.79
N LYS A 57 -3.38 -13.89 -10.62
CA LYS A 57 -4.77 -14.10 -10.14
C LYS A 57 -4.98 -15.43 -9.41
N GLN A 58 -4.20 -16.47 -9.71
CA GLN A 58 -4.32 -17.77 -9.05
C GLN A 58 -3.87 -17.72 -7.58
N PHE A 59 -3.04 -16.75 -7.23
CA PHE A 59 -2.49 -16.56 -5.89
C PHE A 59 -3.29 -15.57 -5.03
N ASN A 60 -4.30 -14.91 -5.60
CA ASN A 60 -5.23 -14.11 -4.83
C ASN A 60 -6.04 -14.98 -3.86
N PRO A 61 -6.60 -14.42 -2.78
CA PRO A 61 -7.40 -15.20 -1.81
C PRO A 61 -8.57 -15.99 -2.42
N ASP A 62 -9.10 -15.51 -3.54
CA ASP A 62 -10.17 -16.13 -4.34
C ASP A 62 -9.66 -17.00 -5.50
N GLY A 63 -8.36 -17.05 -5.72
CA GLY A 63 -7.71 -17.87 -6.75
C GLY A 63 -7.47 -19.31 -6.30
N ASN A 64 -7.24 -20.22 -7.25
CA ASN A 64 -7.13 -21.66 -6.98
C ASN A 64 -6.05 -22.03 -5.94
N ILE A 65 -4.96 -21.24 -5.87
CA ILE A 65 -3.86 -21.47 -4.93
C ILE A 65 -4.09 -20.66 -3.65
N GLY A 66 -4.46 -19.38 -3.76
CA GLY A 66 -4.64 -18.54 -2.57
C GLY A 66 -5.82 -18.97 -1.69
N GLN A 67 -6.87 -19.55 -2.27
CA GLN A 67 -7.99 -20.12 -1.51
C GLN A 67 -7.55 -21.22 -0.54
N ILE A 68 -6.43 -21.92 -0.81
CA ILE A 68 -5.90 -22.95 0.08
C ILE A 68 -5.43 -22.28 1.39
N GLY A 69 -4.71 -21.16 1.29
CA GLY A 69 -4.28 -20.39 2.45
C GLY A 69 -5.45 -19.79 3.22
N GLU A 70 -6.47 -19.29 2.51
CA GLU A 70 -7.70 -18.78 3.12
C GLU A 70 -8.49 -19.89 3.84
N ALA A 71 -8.59 -21.09 3.24
CA ALA A 71 -9.26 -22.23 3.84
C ALA A 71 -8.53 -22.77 5.07
N VAL A 72 -7.19 -22.76 5.07
CA VAL A 72 -6.38 -23.06 6.26
C VAL A 72 -6.63 -22.01 7.36
N GLY A 73 -6.80 -20.75 6.96
CA GLY A 73 -7.16 -19.67 7.87
C GLY A 73 -6.02 -19.22 8.77
N GLY A 74 -6.38 -18.57 9.89
CA GLY A 74 -5.42 -18.13 10.90
C GLY A 74 -4.32 -17.23 10.30
N PRO A 75 -3.03 -17.48 10.62
CA PRO A 75 -1.91 -16.72 10.06
C PRO A 75 -1.84 -16.69 8.53
N PHE A 76 -2.38 -17.72 7.85
CA PHE A 76 -2.33 -17.87 6.40
C PHE A 76 -3.51 -17.21 5.67
N SER A 77 -4.58 -16.85 6.38
CA SER A 77 -5.67 -16.06 5.79
C SER A 77 -5.18 -14.71 5.29
N LYS A 78 -5.92 -14.08 4.38
CA LYS A 78 -5.60 -12.73 3.84
C LYS A 78 -5.45 -11.66 4.93
N ASP A 79 -6.07 -11.86 6.09
CA ASP A 79 -6.01 -10.96 7.25
C ASP A 79 -4.98 -11.42 8.30
N GLY A 80 -4.41 -12.61 8.13
CA GLY A 80 -3.36 -13.15 8.97
C GLY A 80 -1.99 -12.52 8.71
N VAL A 81 -1.07 -12.73 9.66
CA VAL A 81 0.28 -12.14 9.61
C VAL A 81 1.13 -12.61 8.42
N ILE A 82 0.87 -13.81 7.89
CA ILE A 82 1.55 -14.33 6.69
C ILE A 82 0.72 -13.99 5.45
N GLY A 83 -0.57 -14.31 5.42
CA GLY A 83 -1.39 -14.11 4.22
C GLY A 83 -1.54 -12.64 3.81
N SER A 84 -1.52 -11.70 4.77
CA SER A 84 -1.50 -10.26 4.47
C SER A 84 -0.25 -9.79 3.69
N GLN A 85 0.86 -10.53 3.73
CA GLN A 85 2.05 -10.22 2.91
C GLN A 85 1.85 -10.58 1.43
N PHE A 86 0.94 -11.51 1.15
CA PHE A 86 0.59 -11.96 -0.20
C PHE A 86 -0.70 -11.30 -0.72
N ASP A 87 -1.36 -10.47 0.09
CA ASP A 87 -2.44 -9.62 -0.37
C ASP A 87 -1.88 -8.46 -1.21
N ALA A 88 -2.16 -8.52 -2.52
CA ALA A 88 -1.74 -7.53 -3.51
C ALA A 88 -2.27 -6.11 -3.22
N SER A 89 -3.34 -5.97 -2.43
CA SER A 89 -3.91 -4.68 -2.03
C SER A 89 -3.14 -4.03 -0.87
N LYS A 90 -2.25 -4.78 -0.21
CA LYS A 90 -1.47 -4.33 0.95
C LYS A 90 -0.04 -3.96 0.55
N GLY A 91 0.73 -3.47 1.50
CA GLY A 91 2.15 -3.10 1.32
C GLY A 91 3.12 -4.27 1.47
N GLY A 92 2.67 -5.52 1.37
CA GLY A 92 3.53 -6.70 1.49
C GLY A 92 4.34 -7.01 0.23
N ILE A 93 4.77 -8.27 0.12
CA ILE A 93 5.52 -8.80 -1.03
C ILE A 93 4.66 -8.71 -2.30
N ALA A 94 3.39 -9.13 -2.26
CA ALA A 94 2.52 -9.09 -3.44
C ALA A 94 2.24 -7.66 -3.90
N GLY A 95 1.99 -6.73 -2.97
CA GLY A 95 1.83 -5.32 -3.33
C GLY A 95 3.10 -4.67 -3.88
N THR A 96 4.28 -5.15 -3.47
CA THR A 96 5.55 -4.73 -4.06
C THR A 96 5.69 -5.25 -5.49
N VAL A 97 5.30 -6.50 -5.75
CA VAL A 97 5.28 -7.06 -7.11
C VAL A 97 4.31 -6.27 -8.00
N GLU A 98 3.12 -5.96 -7.50
CA GLU A 98 2.17 -5.08 -8.19
C GLU A 98 2.82 -3.76 -8.58
N LYS A 99 3.49 -3.08 -7.64
CA LYS A 99 4.22 -1.84 -7.96
C LYS A 99 5.27 -2.04 -9.03
N ALA A 100 6.07 -3.10 -8.93
CA ALA A 100 7.15 -3.41 -9.87
C ALA A 100 6.67 -3.71 -11.29
N VAL A 101 5.41 -4.14 -11.45
CA VAL A 101 4.84 -4.48 -12.75
C VAL A 101 3.75 -3.52 -13.22
N ASP A 102 3.62 -2.36 -12.57
CA ASP A 102 2.52 -1.41 -12.77
C ASP A 102 1.14 -2.09 -12.77
N GLY A 103 0.93 -2.94 -11.77
CA GLY A 103 -0.24 -3.78 -11.60
C GLY A 103 -1.45 -2.98 -11.08
N PRO A 104 -2.68 -3.44 -11.36
CA PRO A 104 -3.90 -2.69 -11.10
C PRO A 104 -4.24 -2.51 -9.62
N ARG A 105 -3.78 -3.39 -8.71
CA ARG A 105 -4.12 -3.29 -7.29
C ARG A 105 -3.15 -2.40 -6.51
N ASN A 106 -1.92 -2.26 -6.99
CA ASN A 106 -0.95 -1.33 -6.41
C ASN A 106 -0.06 -0.75 -7.53
N PRO A 107 -0.60 0.15 -8.36
CA PRO A 107 0.11 0.68 -9.51
C PRO A 107 1.30 1.52 -9.11
N ALA A 108 2.21 1.70 -10.07
CA ALA A 108 3.29 2.65 -9.91
C ALA A 108 2.72 4.09 -10.01
N LYS A 109 2.96 4.90 -8.99
CA LYS A 109 2.75 6.34 -8.98
C LYS A 109 3.73 6.98 -9.96
N LYS A 110 3.19 7.60 -11.01
CA LYS A 110 3.95 8.40 -11.97
C LYS A 110 4.13 9.83 -11.48
#